data_AF-A0A9N9EP68-F1
#
_entry.id   AF-A0A9N9EP68-F1
#
_cell.length_a   1.000
_cell.length_b   1.000
_cell.length_c   1.000
_cell.angle_alpha   90.00
_cell.angle_beta   90.00
_cell.angle_gamma   90.00
#
_symmetry.space_group_name_H-M   'P 1'
#
loop_
_entity.id
_entity.type
_entity.pdbx_description
1 polymer ?
#
loop_
_entity_poly.entity_id
_entity_poly.type
_entity_poly.pdbx_seq_one_letter_code
_entity_poly.pdbx_strand_id
1 'polypeptide(L)'
;MKPRSRSVSPNIRVPSLLNSFHSSKKEMHFNFFQRSVRIGYRIPLLGPLLEKKGFRWVSFIILLLFGLTLFQAAITILGSLWENDKLILGTVYRLFFYEKQTYGPVPYLGLDPNVPDKLPNGTTIYHVSKEFGPATLGSMGQIVTGLAQAQANNGTYAVNVILPYYSYLRNLFKTQKFAQLEVQVRDRYGKRHPMKFMVNSFWWNITDNPDVMNSEPPKPYSIRVYVIGPPSKESDSFHTAFKANDVSEIYYSPLRDLPQEWEDIFFCKAVAELITYLNTDIDTPLFDLVDARGVDVVHIHGSSNALVIEFLKSLYLKGDIGIHNKQLH
;
A
#
# COMPACT_ATOMS: atom_id res chain seq x y z
N MET A 1 20.65 -43.20 -21.36
CA MET A 1 21.39 -42.25 -22.23
C MET A 1 21.63 -40.95 -21.46
N LYS A 2 22.74 -40.25 -21.70
CA LYS A 2 23.06 -38.93 -21.08
C LYS A 2 22.32 -37.77 -21.81
N PRO A 3 22.31 -36.54 -21.27
CA PRO A 3 21.15 -35.65 -21.36
C PRO A 3 21.13 -34.72 -22.59
N ARG A 4 20.01 -34.00 -22.76
CA ARG A 4 19.96 -32.76 -23.55
C ARG A 4 19.37 -31.61 -22.73
N SER A 5 20.21 -30.65 -22.40
CA SER A 5 19.80 -29.29 -22.10
C SER A 5 19.55 -28.51 -23.40
N ARG A 6 18.69 -27.49 -23.36
CA ARG A 6 18.67 -26.42 -24.35
C ARG A 6 18.64 -25.07 -23.63
N SER A 7 19.79 -24.42 -23.62
CA SER A 7 19.91 -22.99 -23.41
C SER A 7 19.58 -22.29 -24.72
N VAL A 8 18.76 -21.24 -24.68
CA VAL A 8 18.62 -20.27 -25.77
C VAL A 8 18.53 -18.87 -25.17
N SER A 9 19.63 -18.13 -25.24
CA SER A 9 19.64 -16.68 -25.11
C SER A 9 19.72 -16.06 -26.50
N PRO A 10 18.92 -15.04 -26.83
CA PRO A 10 19.26 -14.06 -27.84
C PRO A 10 19.94 -12.86 -27.19
N ASN A 11 21.24 -12.71 -27.42
CA ASN A 11 21.91 -11.41 -27.29
C ASN A 11 21.34 -10.48 -28.37
N ILE A 12 20.82 -9.31 -28.00
CA ILE A 12 20.60 -8.20 -28.93
C ILE A 12 21.40 -7.02 -28.40
N ARG A 13 22.32 -6.50 -29.23
CA ARG A 13 23.28 -5.46 -28.85
C ARG A 13 23.28 -4.33 -29.88
N VAL A 14 22.98 -3.11 -29.40
CA VAL A 14 23.23 -1.78 -30.02
C VAL A 14 22.54 -1.48 -31.37
N PRO A 15 22.25 -0.19 -31.70
CA PRO A 15 23.25 0.86 -31.89
C PRO A 15 23.06 2.12 -31.04
N SER A 16 24.21 2.73 -30.73
CA SER A 16 24.37 4.08 -30.20
C SER A 16 24.76 5.04 -31.33
N LEU A 17 23.96 6.07 -31.58
CA LEU A 17 24.30 7.31 -32.29
C LEU A 17 23.36 8.37 -31.67
N LEU A 18 23.77 9.46 -31.03
CA LEU A 18 24.84 10.44 -31.26
C LEU A 18 24.59 11.39 -32.44
N ASN A 19 23.87 12.49 -32.16
CA ASN A 19 24.12 13.89 -32.58
C ASN A 19 23.03 14.76 -31.90
N SER A 20 23.32 15.87 -31.18
CA SER A 20 23.92 17.15 -31.62
C SER A 20 23.06 17.79 -32.74
N PHE A 21 22.52 19.01 -32.72
CA PHE A 21 22.73 20.30 -32.01
C PHE A 21 21.31 20.94 -31.71
N HIS A 22 21.07 22.15 -31.15
CA HIS A 22 21.88 23.29 -30.65
C HIS A 22 21.06 24.12 -29.62
N SER A 23 21.72 25.02 -28.85
CA SER A 23 21.16 26.23 -28.19
C SER A 23 20.09 26.03 -27.08
N SER A 24 20.02 26.77 -25.97
CA SER A 24 20.48 28.14 -25.70
C SER A 24 20.98 28.28 -24.25
N LYS A 25 22.29 28.58 -24.06
CA LYS A 25 22.79 29.18 -22.81
C LYS A 25 22.62 30.69 -22.90
N LYS A 26 21.93 31.29 -21.92
CA LYS A 26 22.02 32.74 -21.68
C LYS A 26 23.29 33.02 -20.88
N GLU A 27 24.33 33.47 -21.58
CA GLU A 27 25.40 34.24 -20.93
C GLU A 27 24.88 35.65 -20.62
N MET A 28 25.24 36.18 -19.46
CA MET A 28 25.10 37.61 -19.17
C MET A 28 26.52 38.18 -19.07
N HIS A 29 26.85 39.07 -19.99
CA HIS A 29 28.17 39.68 -20.11
C HIS A 29 28.55 40.46 -18.86
N PHE A 30 29.81 40.34 -18.42
CA PHE A 30 30.58 41.48 -17.92
C PHE A 30 32.05 41.34 -18.34
N ASN A 31 32.40 41.99 -19.43
CA ASN A 31 33.78 42.33 -19.79
C ASN A 31 33.92 43.84 -19.62
N PHE A 32 34.88 44.33 -18.84
CA PHE A 32 35.54 45.59 -19.16
C PHE A 32 36.96 45.68 -18.56
N PHE A 33 37.91 45.97 -19.44
CA PHE A 33 39.24 46.53 -19.17
C PHE A 33 40.26 45.72 -18.36
N GLN A 34 41.05 44.93 -19.09
CA GLN A 34 42.50 45.02 -18.93
C GLN A 34 42.98 46.40 -19.45
N ARG A 35 43.66 47.18 -18.61
CA ARG A 35 44.66 48.13 -19.10
C ARG A 35 45.81 48.26 -18.10
N SER A 36 47.00 47.96 -18.58
CA SER A 36 48.24 47.97 -17.81
C SER A 36 48.68 49.40 -17.47
N VAL A 37 49.03 49.62 -16.20
CA VAL A 37 49.74 50.82 -15.74
C VAL A 37 50.91 50.37 -14.87
N ARG A 38 52.14 50.58 -15.36
CA ARG A 38 53.34 50.52 -14.53
C ARG A 38 53.38 51.79 -13.67
N ILE A 39 53.21 51.67 -12.36
CA ILE A 39 53.77 52.64 -11.42
C ILE A 39 54.52 51.87 -10.35
N GLY A 40 55.83 52.06 -10.31
CA GLY A 40 56.67 51.52 -9.24
C GLY A 40 56.49 52.36 -8.00
N TYR A 41 55.89 51.78 -6.95
CA TYR A 41 56.02 52.30 -5.60
C TYR A 41 56.99 51.43 -4.82
N ARG A 42 57.95 52.10 -4.18
CA ARG A 42 58.95 51.49 -3.29
C ARG A 42 58.24 50.62 -2.25
N ILE A 43 58.67 49.38 -2.11
CA ILE A 43 58.35 48.56 -0.94
C ILE A 43 58.88 49.32 0.28
N PRO A 44 58.02 49.83 1.19
CA PRO A 44 58.49 50.29 2.47
C PRO A 44 58.81 49.05 3.28
N LEU A 45 60.12 48.79 3.37
CA LEU A 45 60.79 48.15 4.49
C LEU A 45 59.85 47.81 5.66
N LEU A 46 59.34 46.58 5.70
CA LEU A 46 58.60 46.05 6.86
C LEU A 46 59.60 45.74 7.98
N GLY A 47 60.19 46.82 8.50
CA GLY A 47 60.97 46.84 9.73
C GLY A 47 60.09 46.56 10.96
N PRO A 48 60.71 46.21 12.09
CA PRO A 48 60.02 45.49 13.16
C PRO A 48 59.09 46.39 13.99
N LEU A 49 57.80 46.41 13.64
CA LEU A 49 56.71 46.99 14.42
C LEU A 49 55.79 45.93 15.06
N LEU A 50 56.37 44.77 15.43
CA LEU A 50 55.74 43.82 16.35
C LEU A 50 56.00 44.23 17.81
N GLU A 51 55.38 45.34 18.20
CA GLU A 51 55.34 45.77 19.59
C GLU A 51 54.55 44.75 20.43
N LYS A 52 55.15 44.26 21.52
CA LYS A 52 54.86 42.95 22.17
C LYS A 52 53.49 42.79 22.86
N LYS A 53 52.49 43.65 22.62
CA LYS A 53 51.14 43.56 23.21
C LYS A 53 50.01 43.28 22.21
N GLY A 54 50.05 43.81 20.99
CA GLY A 54 48.96 43.64 20.01
C GLY A 54 48.85 42.23 19.43
N PHE A 55 49.99 41.57 19.20
CA PHE A 55 50.05 40.27 18.52
C PHE A 55 49.27 39.15 19.24
N ARG A 56 49.22 39.18 20.58
CA ARG A 56 48.51 38.16 21.38
C ARG A 56 47.01 38.13 21.06
N TRP A 57 46.38 39.30 20.88
CA TRP A 57 44.96 39.39 20.54
C TRP A 57 44.66 38.87 19.14
N VAL A 58 45.53 39.14 18.16
CA VAL A 58 45.41 38.60 16.81
C VAL A 58 45.52 37.07 16.83
N SER A 59 46.48 36.51 17.58
CA SER A 59 46.59 35.06 17.78
C SER A 59 45.34 34.46 18.44
N PHE A 60 44.75 35.12 19.44
CA PHE A 60 43.51 34.67 20.07
C PHE A 60 42.31 34.68 19.09
N ILE A 61 42.17 35.72 18.26
CA ILE A 61 41.10 35.80 17.26
C ILE A 61 41.25 34.69 16.20
N ILE A 62 42.48 34.44 15.72
CA ILE A 62 42.75 33.36 14.77
C ILE A 62 42.44 31.99 15.39
N LEU A 63 42.84 31.77 16.65
CA LEU A 63 42.55 30.53 17.37
C LEU A 63 41.04 30.33 17.59
N LEU A 64 40.31 31.39 17.92
CA LEU A 64 38.85 31.38 18.08
C LEU A 64 38.14 31.02 16.78
N LEU A 65 38.51 31.67 15.66
CA LEU A 65 37.96 31.37 14.34
C LEU A 65 38.25 29.93 13.91
N PHE A 66 39.48 29.45 14.14
CA PHE A 66 39.84 28.05 13.89
C PHE A 66 39.00 27.08 14.74
N GLY A 67 38.84 27.37 16.04
CA GLY A 67 37.98 26.60 16.94
C GLY A 67 36.52 26.56 16.50
N LEU A 68 35.96 27.68 16.03
CA LEU A 68 34.60 27.75 15.47
C LEU A 68 34.47 26.92 14.18
N THR A 69 35.48 26.94 13.29
CA THR A 69 35.44 26.09 12.08
C THR A 69 35.52 24.60 12.41
N LEU A 70 36.33 24.20 13.40
CA LEU A 70 36.38 22.81 13.87
C LEU A 70 35.08 22.39 14.56
N PHE A 71 34.46 23.27 15.33
CA PHE A 71 33.17 23.01 15.98
C PHE A 71 32.04 22.86 14.93
N GLN A 72 32.00 23.71 13.91
CA GLN A 72 31.05 23.59 12.81
C GLN A 72 31.27 22.29 12.00
N ALA A 73 32.53 21.92 11.74
CA ALA A 73 32.86 20.65 11.10
C ALA A 73 32.42 19.44 11.96
N ALA A 74 32.66 19.49 13.27
CA ALA A 74 32.22 18.46 14.21
C ALA A 74 30.69 18.33 14.26
N ILE A 75 29.94 19.43 14.30
CA ILE A 75 28.47 19.43 14.21
C ILE A 75 28.00 18.85 12.87
N THR A 76 28.66 19.19 11.77
CA THR A 76 28.29 18.67 10.44
C THR A 76 28.56 17.16 10.33
N ILE A 77 29.67 16.69 10.89
CA ILE A 77 30.01 15.26 10.94
C ILE A 77 29.04 14.52 11.87
N LEU A 78 28.82 14.98 13.11
CA LEU A 78 27.83 14.38 14.03
C LEU A 78 26.41 14.43 13.46
N GLY A 79 26.03 15.51 12.78
CA GLY A 79 24.75 15.63 12.08
C GLY A 79 24.62 14.59 10.97
N SER A 80 25.65 14.43 10.13
CA SER A 80 25.67 13.39 9.09
C SER A 80 25.66 11.97 9.67
N LEU A 81 26.35 11.74 10.80
CA LEU A 81 26.33 10.45 11.49
C LEU A 81 24.96 10.16 12.12
N TRP A 82 24.30 11.16 12.71
CA TRP A 82 22.96 11.05 13.27
C TRP A 82 21.86 10.88 12.20
N GLU A 83 22.04 11.52 11.05
CA GLU A 83 21.17 11.35 9.88
C GLU A 83 21.38 9.97 9.24
N ASN A 84 22.63 9.48 9.20
CA ASN A 84 22.95 8.09 8.85
C ASN A 84 22.43 7.09 9.89
N ASP A 85 22.44 7.39 11.20
CA ASP A 85 21.86 6.52 12.23
C ASP A 85 20.33 6.51 12.16
N LYS A 86 19.68 7.62 11.75
CA LYS A 86 18.27 7.59 11.34
C LYS A 86 18.06 6.79 10.05
N LEU A 87 19.01 6.80 9.12
CA LEU A 87 18.97 5.95 7.92
C LEU A 87 19.17 4.46 8.28
N ILE A 88 19.96 4.16 9.31
CA ILE A 88 20.35 2.81 9.75
C ILE A 88 19.31 2.19 10.69
N LEU A 89 18.85 2.91 11.72
CA LEU A 89 17.66 2.48 12.48
C LEU A 89 16.40 2.51 11.59
N GLY A 90 16.31 3.45 10.65
CA GLY A 90 15.30 3.45 9.59
C GLY A 90 15.42 2.31 8.59
N THR A 91 16.58 1.65 8.44
CA THR A 91 16.67 0.38 7.69
C THR A 91 16.33 -0.85 8.53
N VAL A 92 16.04 -0.68 9.83
CA VAL A 92 15.46 -1.71 10.70
C VAL A 92 13.93 -1.59 10.81
N TYR A 93 13.29 -0.72 10.01
CA TYR A 93 11.97 -1.10 9.49
C TYR A 93 12.15 -2.44 8.76
N ARG A 94 11.62 -3.52 9.35
CA ARG A 94 11.46 -4.80 8.66
C ARG A 94 10.42 -4.62 7.56
N LEU A 95 10.86 -4.02 6.47
CA LEU A 95 10.11 -3.88 5.24
C LEU A 95 9.84 -5.28 4.71
N PHE A 96 8.66 -5.78 5.04
CA PHE A 96 8.11 -7.03 4.52
C PHE A 96 7.77 -6.78 3.05
N PHE A 97 8.74 -7.00 2.15
CA PHE A 97 8.56 -6.75 0.73
C PHE A 97 7.59 -7.76 0.08
N TYR A 98 6.34 -7.33 -0.16
CA TYR A 98 5.38 -8.02 -1.00
C TYR A 98 5.96 -8.14 -2.41
N GLU A 99 6.09 -9.37 -2.86
CA GLU A 99 6.61 -9.72 -4.16
C GLU A 99 5.77 -9.08 -5.26
N LYS A 100 6.37 -8.17 -6.04
CA LYS A 100 5.76 -7.65 -7.27
C LYS A 100 5.69 -8.78 -8.29
N GLN A 101 4.61 -9.55 -8.23
CA GLN A 101 4.35 -10.62 -9.18
C GLN A 101 4.15 -10.04 -10.58
N THR A 102 4.67 -10.75 -11.57
CA THR A 102 4.46 -10.42 -12.98
C THR A 102 3.31 -11.27 -13.51
N TYR A 103 2.17 -10.63 -13.74
CA TYR A 103 0.98 -11.29 -14.28
C TYR A 103 1.07 -11.34 -15.81
N GLY A 104 0.92 -12.53 -16.37
CA GLY A 104 0.76 -12.71 -17.81
C GLY A 104 -0.60 -12.17 -18.29
N PRO A 105 -0.76 -11.91 -19.60
CA PRO A 105 -2.05 -11.53 -20.16
C PRO A 105 -3.06 -12.69 -19.96
N VAL A 106 -4.18 -12.39 -19.30
CA VAL A 106 -5.29 -13.33 -19.14
C VAL A 106 -6.24 -13.14 -20.33
N PRO A 107 -6.61 -14.20 -21.07
CA PRO A 107 -7.59 -14.07 -22.15
C PRO A 107 -8.95 -13.68 -21.58
N TYR A 108 -9.61 -12.69 -22.19
CA TYR A 108 -10.98 -12.34 -21.86
C TYR A 108 -11.91 -13.46 -22.37
N LEU A 109 -12.55 -14.17 -21.44
CA LEU A 109 -13.41 -15.32 -21.75
C LEU A 109 -14.83 -14.92 -22.21
N GLY A 110 -15.14 -13.62 -22.27
CA GLY A 110 -16.50 -13.15 -22.54
C GLY A 110 -17.44 -13.31 -21.35
N LEU A 111 -18.71 -12.98 -21.58
CA LEU A 111 -19.82 -13.55 -20.84
C LEU A 111 -20.28 -14.78 -21.63
N ASP A 112 -20.41 -15.93 -20.98
CA ASP A 112 -21.00 -17.11 -21.62
C ASP A 112 -22.51 -16.86 -21.81
N PRO A 113 -23.02 -16.84 -23.05
CA PRO A 113 -24.42 -16.53 -23.34
C PRO A 113 -25.40 -17.62 -22.86
N ASN A 114 -24.90 -18.75 -22.35
CA ASN A 114 -25.71 -19.83 -21.80
C ASN A 114 -25.84 -19.76 -20.27
N VAL A 115 -25.18 -18.80 -19.60
CA VAL A 115 -25.32 -18.59 -18.15
C VAL A 115 -26.71 -18.05 -17.85
N PRO A 116 -27.48 -18.64 -16.90
CA PRO A 116 -28.81 -18.17 -16.57
C PRO A 116 -28.83 -16.71 -16.10
N ASP A 117 -29.78 -15.92 -16.60
CA ASP A 117 -30.00 -14.51 -16.22
C ASP A 117 -30.33 -14.29 -14.73
N LYS A 118 -30.54 -15.36 -13.97
CA LYS A 118 -30.95 -15.34 -12.56
C LYS A 118 -30.05 -16.24 -11.73
N LEU A 119 -29.40 -15.63 -10.73
CA LEU A 119 -28.71 -16.35 -9.66
C LEU A 119 -29.75 -17.09 -8.78
N PRO A 120 -29.41 -18.28 -8.25
CA PRO A 120 -30.26 -19.00 -7.31
C PRO A 120 -30.65 -18.18 -6.07
N ASN A 121 -31.79 -18.52 -5.46
CA ASN A 121 -32.16 -17.97 -4.16
C ASN A 121 -31.19 -18.49 -3.09
N GLY A 122 -30.74 -17.62 -2.19
CA GLY A 122 -29.75 -17.92 -1.17
C GLY A 122 -28.28 -17.72 -1.60
N THR A 123 -28.03 -17.31 -2.85
CA THR A 123 -26.69 -16.95 -3.33
C THR A 123 -26.07 -15.83 -2.48
N THR A 124 -24.82 -16.03 -2.09
CA THR A 124 -24.02 -15.11 -1.28
C THR A 124 -23.20 -14.20 -2.19
N ILE A 125 -23.36 -12.88 -2.03
CA ILE A 125 -22.69 -11.90 -2.87
C ILE A 125 -21.73 -11.08 -2.01
N TYR A 126 -20.44 -11.10 -2.34
CA TYR A 126 -19.40 -10.30 -1.68
C TYR A 126 -18.98 -9.12 -2.55
N HIS A 127 -19.25 -7.90 -2.11
CA HIS A 127 -18.75 -6.68 -2.74
C HIS A 127 -17.43 -6.28 -2.09
N VAL A 128 -16.33 -6.37 -2.83
CA VAL A 128 -15.03 -5.89 -2.39
C VAL A 128 -14.79 -4.50 -2.94
N SER A 129 -14.69 -3.52 -2.05
CA SER A 129 -14.52 -2.12 -2.42
C SER A 129 -13.61 -1.40 -1.42
N LYS A 130 -13.12 -0.21 -1.81
CA LYS A 130 -12.62 0.80 -0.87
C LYS A 130 -13.68 1.82 -0.48
N GLU A 131 -14.75 1.92 -1.26
CA GLU A 131 -15.83 2.86 -1.04
C GLU A 131 -17.19 2.15 -0.89
N PHE A 132 -17.96 2.55 0.13
CA PHE A 132 -19.34 2.10 0.38
C PHE A 132 -20.01 2.95 1.47
N GLY A 133 -21.30 3.24 1.33
CA GLY A 133 -22.08 3.99 2.30
C GLY A 133 -21.44 5.36 2.58
N PRO A 134 -21.21 5.75 3.85
CA PRO A 134 -20.56 7.02 4.17
C PRO A 134 -19.06 7.05 3.87
N ALA A 135 -18.42 5.92 3.56
CA ALA A 135 -17.06 5.89 3.04
C ALA A 135 -17.10 6.03 1.51
N THR A 136 -17.55 7.17 0.99
CA THR A 136 -17.73 7.39 -0.46
C THR A 136 -17.16 8.75 -0.86
N LEU A 137 -16.12 8.73 -1.68
CA LEU A 137 -15.44 9.92 -2.20
C LEU A 137 -15.91 10.27 -3.61
N GLY A 138 -16.37 9.29 -4.40
CA GLY A 138 -16.76 9.50 -5.79
C GLY A 138 -17.92 8.64 -6.26
N SER A 139 -18.13 8.63 -7.58
CA SER A 139 -19.21 7.87 -8.22
C SER A 139 -19.08 6.36 -8.01
N MET A 140 -17.87 5.83 -7.81
CA MET A 140 -17.67 4.40 -7.54
C MET A 140 -18.35 3.98 -6.23
N GLY A 141 -18.12 4.69 -5.11
CA GLY A 141 -18.79 4.38 -3.84
C GLY A 141 -20.31 4.49 -3.94
N GLN A 142 -20.83 5.48 -4.67
CA GLN A 142 -22.26 5.62 -4.94
C GLN A 142 -22.82 4.40 -5.70
N ILE A 143 -22.15 3.97 -6.77
CA ILE A 143 -22.55 2.81 -7.57
C ILE A 143 -22.50 1.52 -6.74
N VAL A 144 -21.43 1.28 -5.98
CA VAL A 144 -21.31 0.08 -5.13
C VAL A 144 -22.41 0.06 -4.06
N THR A 145 -22.72 1.22 -3.47
CA THR A 145 -23.77 1.35 -2.46
C THR A 145 -25.15 1.07 -3.06
N GLY A 146 -25.50 1.74 -4.16
CA GLY A 146 -26.79 1.56 -4.83
C GLY A 146 -26.99 0.14 -5.39
N LEU A 147 -25.94 -0.47 -5.93
CA LEU A 147 -25.98 -1.86 -6.42
C LEU A 147 -26.21 -2.85 -5.28
N ALA A 148 -25.48 -2.72 -4.18
CA ALA A 148 -25.64 -3.59 -3.02
C ALA A 148 -27.02 -3.39 -2.35
N GLN A 149 -27.54 -2.16 -2.30
CA GLN A 149 -28.91 -1.87 -1.88
C GLN A 149 -29.94 -2.57 -2.77
N ALA A 150 -29.84 -2.41 -4.10
CA ALA A 150 -30.77 -3.02 -5.05
C ALA A 150 -30.76 -4.56 -4.96
N GLN A 151 -29.59 -5.17 -4.77
CA GLN A 151 -29.46 -6.62 -4.62
C GLN A 151 -29.98 -7.12 -3.25
N ALA A 152 -29.79 -6.36 -2.18
CA ALA A 152 -30.32 -6.69 -0.86
C ALA A 152 -31.84 -6.56 -0.78
N ASN A 153 -32.41 -5.52 -1.38
CA ASN A 153 -33.86 -5.25 -1.40
C ASN A 153 -34.66 -6.32 -2.15
N ASN A 154 -34.04 -7.09 -3.05
CA ASN A 154 -34.68 -8.25 -3.69
C ASN A 154 -34.96 -9.39 -2.67
N GLY A 155 -34.27 -9.41 -1.52
CA GLY A 155 -34.47 -10.40 -0.45
C GLY A 155 -34.04 -11.84 -0.78
N THR A 156 -33.70 -12.13 -2.05
CA THR A 156 -33.25 -13.46 -2.51
C THR A 156 -31.77 -13.72 -2.28
N TYR A 157 -30.96 -12.69 -2.01
CA TYR A 157 -29.49 -12.76 -2.00
C TYR A 157 -28.91 -12.35 -0.65
N ALA A 158 -27.89 -13.07 -0.20
CA ALA A 158 -27.13 -12.73 1.01
C ALA A 158 -26.01 -11.74 0.63
N VAL A 159 -26.36 -10.45 0.58
CA VAL A 159 -25.43 -9.38 0.18
C VAL A 159 -24.53 -8.95 1.35
N ASN A 160 -23.23 -8.98 1.11
CA ASN A 160 -22.18 -8.60 2.04
C ASN A 160 -21.22 -7.61 1.37
N VAL A 161 -20.63 -6.70 2.14
CA VAL A 161 -19.59 -5.78 1.66
C VAL A 161 -18.34 -5.97 2.50
N ILE A 162 -17.17 -5.94 1.86
CA ILE A 162 -15.86 -6.02 2.52
C ILE A 162 -15.09 -4.74 2.20
N LEU A 163 -14.72 -4.01 3.25
CA LEU A 163 -14.03 -2.72 3.20
C LEU A 163 -12.73 -2.76 4.02
N PRO A 164 -11.79 -1.84 3.78
CA PRO A 164 -10.76 -1.51 4.75
C PRO A 164 -11.34 -0.83 5.99
N TYR A 165 -10.78 -1.09 7.17
CA TYR A 165 -11.25 -0.47 8.41
C TYR A 165 -10.67 0.93 8.59
N TYR A 166 -11.21 1.89 7.83
CA TYR A 166 -10.81 3.29 7.94
C TYR A 166 -11.04 3.84 9.36
N SER A 167 -10.02 4.51 9.92
CA SER A 167 -10.05 4.89 11.34
C SER A 167 -11.18 5.85 11.73
N TYR A 168 -11.77 6.61 10.80
CA TYR A 168 -12.93 7.46 11.06
C TYR A 168 -14.25 6.67 11.18
N LEU A 169 -14.36 5.47 10.58
CA LEU A 169 -15.58 4.66 10.60
C LEU A 169 -15.98 4.24 12.02
N ARG A 170 -15.01 4.12 12.95
CA ARG A 170 -15.25 3.83 14.37
C ARG A 170 -16.17 4.85 15.05
N ASN A 171 -16.22 6.08 14.54
CA ASN A 171 -17.06 7.16 15.05
C ASN A 171 -18.48 7.10 14.48
N LEU A 172 -18.67 6.43 13.35
CA LEU A 172 -19.94 6.31 12.63
C LEU A 172 -20.68 5.01 12.95
N PHE A 173 -19.95 3.91 13.17
CA PHE A 173 -20.52 2.57 13.39
C PHE A 173 -19.92 1.86 14.59
N LYS A 174 -20.78 1.20 15.38
CA LYS A 174 -20.35 0.27 16.44
C LYS A 174 -19.99 -1.08 15.81
N THR A 175 -18.71 -1.26 15.49
CA THR A 175 -18.18 -2.52 14.95
C THR A 175 -18.06 -3.59 16.03
N GLN A 176 -18.49 -4.82 15.72
CA GLN A 176 -18.26 -6.01 16.54
C GLN A 176 -17.06 -6.79 16.01
N LYS A 177 -16.19 -7.32 16.89
CA LYS A 177 -15.12 -8.24 16.46
C LYS A 177 -15.75 -9.48 15.83
N PHE A 178 -15.26 -9.88 14.66
CA PHE A 178 -15.77 -11.02 13.91
C PHE A 178 -14.81 -12.20 13.94
N ALA A 179 -13.57 -12.00 13.47
CA ALA A 179 -12.54 -13.04 13.42
C ALA A 179 -11.14 -12.43 13.51
N GLN A 180 -10.17 -13.21 14.00
CA GLN A 180 -8.75 -12.89 13.86
C GLN A 180 -8.15 -13.86 12.84
N LEU A 181 -7.70 -13.32 11.71
CA LEU A 181 -7.18 -14.08 10.58
C LEU A 181 -5.68 -13.80 10.38
N GLU A 182 -5.02 -14.58 9.53
CA GLU A 182 -3.59 -14.49 9.27
C GLU A 182 -3.31 -14.62 7.77
N VAL A 183 -2.52 -13.69 7.22
CA VAL A 183 -2.01 -13.79 5.84
C VAL A 183 -0.51 -13.95 5.82
N GLN A 184 -0.03 -14.75 4.87
CA GLN A 184 1.39 -15.00 4.68
C GLN A 184 2.01 -13.94 3.75
N VAL A 185 3.02 -13.24 4.28
CA VAL A 185 3.73 -12.14 3.62
C VAL A 185 5.19 -12.53 3.46
N ARG A 186 5.83 -12.13 2.36
CA ARG A 186 7.26 -12.39 2.14
C ARG A 186 8.08 -11.16 2.55
N ASP A 187 9.32 -11.37 2.99
CA ASP A 187 10.30 -10.29 3.13
C ASP A 187 11.22 -10.20 1.91
N ARG A 188 12.16 -9.23 1.93
CA ARG A 188 13.22 -9.06 0.91
C ARG A 188 14.09 -10.30 0.66
N TYR A 189 14.08 -11.28 1.54
CA TYR A 189 14.83 -12.53 1.42
C TYR A 189 13.95 -13.70 0.98
N GLY A 190 12.68 -13.45 0.62
CA GLY A 190 11.69 -14.45 0.24
C GLY A 190 11.13 -15.26 1.42
N LYS A 191 11.56 -14.98 2.66
CA LYS A 191 11.08 -15.70 3.84
C LYS A 191 9.64 -15.30 4.12
N ARG A 192 8.79 -16.29 4.40
CA ARG A 192 7.39 -16.09 4.78
C ARG A 192 7.29 -15.70 6.26
N HIS A 193 6.44 -14.71 6.53
CA HIS A 193 6.10 -14.24 7.87
C HIS A 193 4.58 -14.15 8.00
N PRO A 194 4.02 -14.63 9.11
CA PRO A 194 2.60 -14.49 9.41
C PRO A 194 2.25 -13.05 9.79
N MET A 195 1.24 -12.46 9.15
CA MET A 195 0.64 -11.20 9.58
C MET A 195 -0.78 -11.44 10.05
N LYS A 196 -1.01 -11.30 11.35
CA LYS A 196 -2.34 -11.43 11.97
C LYS A 196 -3.09 -10.12 11.94
N PHE A 197 -4.36 -10.15 11.56
CA PHE A 197 -5.23 -8.98 11.48
C PHE A 197 -6.62 -9.28 12.06
N MET A 198 -7.31 -8.24 12.51
CA MET A 198 -8.66 -8.35 13.06
C MET A 198 -9.69 -7.96 12.01
N VAL A 199 -10.63 -8.85 11.73
CA VAL A 199 -11.84 -8.54 10.99
C VAL A 199 -12.91 -8.14 12.00
N ASN A 200 -13.51 -6.97 11.81
CA ASN A 200 -14.72 -6.58 12.52
C ASN A 200 -15.91 -6.58 11.54
N SER A 201 -17.13 -6.58 12.06
CA SER A 201 -18.33 -6.44 11.23
C SER A 201 -19.35 -5.50 11.87
N PHE A 202 -20.21 -4.91 11.05
CA PHE A 202 -21.38 -4.18 11.48
C PHE A 202 -22.51 -4.37 10.47
N TRP A 203 -23.74 -4.11 10.90
CA TRP A 203 -24.90 -4.05 10.01
C TRP A 203 -25.07 -2.62 9.52
N TRP A 204 -25.10 -2.44 8.20
CA TRP A 204 -25.47 -1.19 7.57
C TRP A 204 -26.93 -1.26 7.15
N ASN A 205 -27.77 -0.43 7.78
CA ASN A 205 -29.20 -0.42 7.53
C ASN A 205 -29.49 0.40 6.28
N ILE A 206 -30.25 -0.19 5.36
CA ILE A 206 -30.81 0.53 4.23
C ILE A 206 -31.93 1.41 4.79
N THR A 207 -31.68 2.72 4.85
CA THR A 207 -32.73 3.71 5.05
C THR A 207 -33.30 4.03 3.68
N ASP A 208 -34.54 3.63 3.45
CA ASP A 208 -35.24 3.93 2.20
C ASP A 208 -35.37 5.44 2.00
N ASN A 209 -35.37 5.85 0.72
CA ASN A 209 -35.52 7.24 0.35
C ASN A 209 -36.95 7.72 0.73
N PRO A 210 -37.12 8.74 1.59
CA PRO A 210 -38.44 9.13 2.11
C PRO A 210 -39.41 9.66 1.04
N ASP A 211 -38.93 9.95 -0.17
CA ASP A 211 -39.75 10.39 -1.30
C ASP A 211 -40.58 9.27 -1.97
N VAL A 212 -40.39 8.01 -1.57
CA VAL A 212 -41.22 6.90 -2.07
C VAL A 212 -42.52 6.85 -1.26
N MET A 213 -43.61 7.40 -1.82
CA MET A 213 -44.97 7.30 -1.29
C MET A 213 -45.54 5.87 -1.38
N ASN A 214 -44.91 4.91 -0.72
CA ASN A 214 -45.45 3.56 -0.53
C ASN A 214 -46.23 3.51 0.79
N SER A 215 -47.43 2.93 0.75
CA SER A 215 -48.35 2.81 1.90
C SER A 215 -47.96 1.74 2.92
N GLU A 216 -46.92 0.96 2.64
CA GLU A 216 -46.37 -0.03 3.58
C GLU A 216 -45.01 0.45 4.10
N PRO A 217 -44.73 0.33 5.42
CA PRO A 217 -43.41 0.64 5.94
C PRO A 217 -42.39 -0.33 5.33
N PRO A 218 -41.30 0.18 4.73
CA PRO A 218 -40.34 -0.68 4.05
C PRO A 218 -39.70 -1.65 5.04
N LYS A 219 -39.61 -2.93 4.65
CA LYS A 219 -38.93 -3.94 5.46
C LYS A 219 -37.45 -3.54 5.59
N PRO A 220 -36.89 -3.42 6.81
CA PRO A 220 -35.52 -2.99 6.98
C PRO A 220 -34.57 -4.10 6.49
N TYR A 221 -34.09 -3.96 5.26
CA TYR A 221 -32.98 -4.76 4.75
C TYR A 221 -31.67 -4.21 5.31
N SER A 222 -30.83 -5.09 5.83
CA SER A 222 -29.52 -4.73 6.37
C SER A 222 -28.42 -5.49 5.63
N ILE A 223 -27.39 -4.75 5.21
CA ILE A 223 -26.22 -5.31 4.54
C ILE A 223 -25.17 -5.54 5.63
N ARG A 224 -24.61 -6.75 5.69
CA ARG A 224 -23.49 -7.01 6.59
C ARG A 224 -22.21 -6.47 5.97
N VAL A 225 -21.55 -5.57 6.69
CA VAL A 225 -20.27 -4.98 6.28
C VAL A 225 -19.17 -5.58 7.14
N TYR A 226 -18.19 -6.20 6.50
CA TYR A 226 -16.94 -6.64 7.11
C TYR A 226 -15.87 -5.57 6.89
N VAL A 227 -15.11 -5.25 7.93
CA VAL A 227 -14.00 -4.30 7.86
C VAL A 227 -12.69 -4.97 8.25
N ILE A 228 -11.72 -4.95 7.32
CA ILE A 228 -10.37 -5.48 7.50
C ILE A 228 -9.55 -4.47 8.29
N GLY A 229 -9.22 -4.80 9.55
CA GLY A 229 -8.31 -4.01 10.37
C GLY A 229 -6.85 -4.08 9.88
N PRO A 230 -6.00 -3.12 10.29
CA PRO A 230 -4.56 -3.24 10.09
C PRO A 230 -4.02 -4.48 10.83
N PRO A 231 -2.88 -5.04 10.37
CA PRO A 231 -2.14 -6.06 11.09
C PRO A 231 -1.75 -5.69 12.53
N SER A 232 -1.44 -6.70 13.34
CA SER A 232 -0.95 -6.51 14.71
C SER A 232 0.30 -5.62 14.75
N LYS A 233 0.48 -4.91 15.88
CA LYS A 233 1.63 -4.02 16.13
C LYS A 233 3.00 -4.71 16.04
N GLU A 234 3.04 -6.04 16.02
CA GLU A 234 4.25 -6.84 15.80
C GLU A 234 4.79 -6.71 14.35
N SER A 235 4.02 -6.10 13.45
CA SER A 235 4.43 -5.73 12.10
C SER A 235 4.61 -4.21 11.99
N ASP A 236 5.82 -3.74 12.29
CA ASP A 236 6.13 -2.31 12.49
C ASP A 236 5.66 -1.41 11.33
N SER A 237 5.74 -1.86 10.07
CA SER A 237 5.34 -1.06 8.89
C SER A 237 3.82 -1.05 8.60
N PHE A 238 3.05 -2.04 9.07
CA PHE A 238 1.64 -2.21 8.65
C PHE A 238 0.61 -1.75 9.68
N HIS A 239 1.03 -1.45 10.91
CA HIS A 239 0.14 -0.96 11.96
C HIS A 239 -0.53 0.41 11.67
N THR A 240 -0.09 1.10 10.60
CA THR A 240 -0.67 2.37 10.12
C THR A 240 -1.62 2.23 8.93
N ALA A 241 -1.76 1.03 8.36
CA ALA A 241 -2.66 0.79 7.23
C ALA A 241 -4.10 1.22 7.54
N PHE A 242 -4.77 1.77 6.54
CA PHE A 242 -6.15 2.28 6.62
C PHE A 242 -6.37 3.44 7.61
N LYS A 243 -5.32 4.06 8.15
CA LYS A 243 -5.47 5.34 8.85
C LYS A 243 -6.00 6.39 7.86
N ALA A 244 -7.11 7.01 8.26
CA ALA A 244 -7.81 8.07 7.55
C ALA A 244 -8.61 8.88 8.58
N ASN A 245 -8.46 10.21 8.57
CA ASN A 245 -9.23 11.13 9.42
C ASN A 245 -10.66 11.32 8.90
N ASP A 246 -10.84 11.29 7.59
CA ASP A 246 -12.11 11.43 6.89
C ASP A 246 -12.10 10.70 5.54
N VAL A 247 -13.16 10.90 4.75
CA VAL A 247 -13.43 10.24 3.47
C VAL A 247 -12.44 10.66 2.36
N SER A 248 -11.90 11.88 2.39
CA SER A 248 -10.89 12.35 1.42
C SER A 248 -9.58 11.57 1.55
N GLU A 249 -9.29 11.06 2.75
CA GLU A 249 -8.08 10.29 3.06
C GLU A 249 -8.18 8.78 2.71
N ILE A 250 -9.25 8.31 2.06
CA ILE A 250 -9.43 6.89 1.67
C ILE A 250 -8.26 6.37 0.81
N TYR A 251 -7.84 7.15 -0.19
CA TYR A 251 -6.83 6.77 -1.19
C TYR A 251 -5.41 7.23 -0.87
N TYR A 252 -5.28 8.22 0.00
CA TYR A 252 -4.01 8.81 0.42
C TYR A 252 -4.22 9.50 1.77
N SER A 253 -3.43 9.14 2.77
CA SER A 253 -3.43 9.84 4.07
C SER A 253 -2.00 10.12 4.50
N PRO A 254 -1.69 11.34 4.98
CA PRO A 254 -0.38 11.65 5.56
C PRO A 254 -0.11 10.90 6.88
N LEU A 255 -1.11 10.18 7.43
CA LEU A 255 -0.96 9.35 8.63
C LEU A 255 -0.43 7.93 8.36
N ARG A 256 -0.25 7.56 7.09
CA ARG A 256 0.24 6.25 6.65
C ARG A 256 1.74 6.34 6.35
N ASP A 257 2.50 5.46 6.98
CA ASP A 257 3.95 5.31 6.75
C ASP A 257 4.22 4.10 5.84
N LEU A 258 3.35 3.93 4.84
CA LEU A 258 3.27 2.76 3.97
C LEU A 258 2.79 3.21 2.57
N PRO A 259 3.43 2.80 1.46
CA PRO A 259 2.98 3.19 0.13
C PRO A 259 1.66 2.49 -0.24
N GLN A 260 0.81 3.14 -1.03
CA GLN A 260 -0.59 2.72 -1.22
C GLN A 260 -0.73 1.32 -1.84
N GLU A 261 0.18 0.93 -2.74
CA GLU A 261 0.16 -0.39 -3.39
C GLU A 261 0.31 -1.53 -2.38
N TRP A 262 0.92 -1.25 -1.22
CA TRP A 262 1.24 -2.22 -0.18
C TRP A 262 0.07 -2.47 0.75
N GLU A 263 -0.63 -1.39 1.10
CA GLU A 263 -1.94 -1.44 1.73
C GLU A 263 -2.93 -2.23 0.83
N ASP A 264 -2.89 -1.99 -0.48
CA ASP A 264 -3.79 -2.61 -1.45
C ASP A 264 -3.53 -4.11 -1.62
N ILE A 265 -2.26 -4.53 -1.74
CA ILE A 265 -1.92 -5.96 -1.81
C ILE A 265 -2.23 -6.66 -0.48
N PHE A 266 -1.99 -6.02 0.67
CA PHE A 266 -2.38 -6.56 1.97
C PHE A 266 -3.89 -6.75 2.05
N PHE A 267 -4.66 -5.72 1.71
CA PHE A 267 -6.12 -5.76 1.69
C PHE A 267 -6.63 -6.87 0.77
N CYS A 268 -6.12 -6.97 -0.46
CA CYS A 268 -6.50 -8.04 -1.39
C CYS A 268 -6.29 -9.45 -0.82
N LYS A 269 -5.17 -9.70 -0.14
CA LYS A 269 -4.93 -10.99 0.54
C LYS A 269 -5.87 -11.22 1.71
N ALA A 270 -6.05 -10.21 2.56
CA ALA A 270 -6.88 -10.29 3.75
C ALA A 270 -8.37 -10.51 3.41
N VAL A 271 -8.84 -9.90 2.31
CA VAL A 271 -10.16 -10.14 1.73
C VAL A 271 -10.29 -11.57 1.20
N ALA A 272 -9.30 -12.06 0.45
CA ALA A 272 -9.33 -13.43 -0.06
C ALA A 272 -9.37 -14.47 1.09
N GLU A 273 -8.53 -14.28 2.11
CA GLU A 273 -8.53 -15.12 3.33
C GLU A 273 -9.88 -15.05 4.07
N LEU A 274 -10.49 -13.86 4.21
CA LEU A 274 -11.81 -13.71 4.81
C LEU A 274 -12.92 -14.40 4.00
N ILE A 275 -12.93 -14.25 2.67
CA ILE A 275 -13.91 -14.92 1.81
C ILE A 275 -13.73 -16.44 1.90
N THR A 276 -12.50 -16.96 1.87
CA THR A 276 -12.24 -18.39 2.09
C THR A 276 -12.73 -18.82 3.48
N TYR A 277 -12.44 -18.08 4.55
CA TYR A 277 -12.91 -18.36 5.91
C TYR A 277 -14.44 -18.37 6.01
N LEU A 278 -15.14 -17.42 5.37
CA LEU A 278 -16.61 -17.33 5.40
C LEU A 278 -17.32 -18.44 4.60
N ASN A 279 -16.62 -19.11 3.69
CA ASN A 279 -17.17 -20.18 2.84
C ASN A 279 -16.52 -21.56 3.11
N THR A 280 -15.62 -21.62 4.09
CA THR A 280 -15.17 -22.88 4.70
C THR A 280 -16.14 -23.18 5.84
N ASP A 281 -16.65 -24.41 5.90
CA ASP A 281 -17.57 -24.79 6.96
C ASP A 281 -16.79 -25.07 8.25
N ILE A 282 -16.87 -24.14 9.21
CA ILE A 282 -16.05 -24.12 10.44
C ILE A 282 -16.67 -25.02 11.52
N ASP A 283 -17.99 -25.20 11.49
CA ASP A 283 -18.75 -25.93 12.49
C ASP A 283 -18.86 -27.44 12.16
N THR A 284 -18.36 -27.88 11.00
CA THR A 284 -18.28 -29.30 10.64
C THR A 284 -17.26 -30.06 11.48
N PRO A 285 -17.58 -31.25 12.01
CA PRO A 285 -16.64 -32.09 12.74
C PRO A 285 -15.39 -32.41 11.92
N LEU A 286 -14.23 -32.56 12.58
CA LEU A 286 -12.92 -32.85 11.95
C LEU A 286 -12.89 -34.11 11.06
N PHE A 287 -13.90 -34.97 11.18
CA PHE A 287 -14.04 -36.24 10.47
C PHE A 287 -15.11 -36.24 9.38
N ASP A 288 -15.90 -35.16 9.26
CA ASP A 288 -16.90 -35.04 8.21
C ASP A 288 -16.25 -34.51 6.92
N LEU A 289 -16.32 -35.32 5.87
CA LEU A 289 -15.93 -34.93 4.51
C LEU A 289 -17.07 -34.14 3.85
N VAL A 290 -17.33 -32.94 4.37
CA VAL A 290 -18.23 -31.98 3.72
C VAL A 290 -17.40 -31.14 2.76
N ASP A 291 -17.79 -31.17 1.49
CA ASP A 291 -17.22 -30.28 0.48
C ASP A 291 -17.44 -28.82 0.91
N ALA A 292 -16.36 -28.04 0.96
CA ALA A 292 -16.46 -26.63 1.29
C ALA A 292 -17.45 -25.95 0.34
N ARG A 293 -18.41 -25.20 0.89
CA ARG A 293 -19.57 -24.63 0.18
C ARG A 293 -19.21 -23.84 -1.08
N GLY A 294 -17.96 -23.39 -1.19
CA GLY A 294 -17.45 -22.63 -2.32
C GLY A 294 -17.88 -21.18 -2.23
N VAL A 295 -17.35 -20.35 -3.12
CA VAL A 295 -17.67 -18.91 -3.15
C VAL A 295 -18.67 -18.67 -4.28
N ASP A 296 -19.91 -18.30 -3.96
CA ASP A 296 -20.96 -18.12 -4.96
C ASP A 296 -20.62 -16.95 -5.94
N VAL A 297 -20.53 -15.71 -5.43
CA VAL A 297 -20.27 -14.51 -6.24
C VAL A 297 -19.39 -13.49 -5.50
N VAL A 298 -18.36 -12.98 -6.19
CA VAL A 298 -17.52 -11.86 -5.72
C VAL A 298 -17.51 -10.73 -6.75
N HIS A 299 -18.06 -9.58 -6.38
CA HIS A 299 -17.97 -8.35 -7.16
C HIS A 299 -16.78 -7.51 -6.69
N ILE A 300 -15.82 -7.24 -7.58
CA ILE A 300 -14.61 -6.46 -7.27
C ILE A 300 -14.72 -5.09 -7.91
N HIS A 301 -14.62 -4.06 -7.07
CA HIS A 301 -14.83 -2.66 -7.46
C HIS A 301 -13.51 -1.89 -7.35
N GLY A 302 -13.07 -1.29 -8.45
CA GLY A 302 -11.82 -0.54 -8.55
C GLY A 302 -10.58 -1.41 -8.79
N SER A 303 -9.63 -0.87 -9.56
CA SER A 303 -8.40 -1.57 -9.98
C SER A 303 -7.51 -2.02 -8.81
N SER A 304 -7.49 -1.26 -7.70
CA SER A 304 -6.76 -1.59 -6.48
C SER A 304 -7.18 -2.92 -5.83
N ASN A 305 -8.39 -3.40 -6.12
CA ASN A 305 -8.94 -4.62 -5.52
C ASN A 305 -8.83 -5.85 -6.47
N ALA A 306 -8.30 -5.68 -7.69
CA ALA A 306 -8.28 -6.71 -8.72
C ALA A 306 -7.51 -7.99 -8.33
N LEU A 307 -6.49 -7.87 -7.47
CA LEU A 307 -5.66 -9.01 -7.06
C LEU A 307 -6.37 -9.99 -6.11
N VAL A 308 -7.57 -9.65 -5.60
CA VAL A 308 -8.39 -10.58 -4.81
C VAL A 308 -8.68 -11.89 -5.57
N ILE A 309 -8.97 -11.81 -6.88
CA ILE A 309 -9.20 -13.01 -7.71
C ILE A 309 -7.98 -13.94 -7.70
N GLU A 310 -6.79 -13.37 -7.80
CA GLU A 310 -5.56 -14.17 -7.86
C GLU A 310 -5.25 -14.83 -6.52
N PHE A 311 -5.45 -14.11 -5.41
CA PHE A 311 -5.28 -14.69 -4.08
C PHE A 311 -6.34 -15.75 -3.79
N LEU A 312 -7.62 -15.54 -4.17
CA LEU A 312 -8.67 -16.55 -4.06
C LEU A 312 -8.33 -17.84 -4.83
N LYS A 313 -7.90 -17.73 -6.10
CA LYS A 313 -7.42 -18.88 -6.87
C LYS A 313 -6.26 -19.60 -6.18
N SER A 314 -5.30 -18.85 -5.63
CA SER A 314 -4.14 -19.43 -4.96
C SER A 314 -4.48 -20.16 -3.66
N LEU A 315 -5.53 -19.73 -2.95
CA LEU A 315 -6.04 -20.38 -1.75
C LEU A 315 -6.86 -21.63 -2.10
N TYR A 316 -7.73 -21.55 -3.10
CA TYR A 316 -8.56 -22.67 -3.56
C TYR A 316 -7.70 -23.85 -4.04
N LEU A 317 -6.77 -23.60 -4.99
CA LEU A 317 -5.85 -24.62 -5.51
C LEU A 317 -4.97 -25.26 -4.42
N LYS A 318 -4.64 -24.49 -3.37
CA LYS A 318 -3.88 -24.99 -2.21
C LYS A 318 -4.74 -25.87 -1.29
N GLY A 319 -6.05 -25.61 -1.21
CA GLY A 319 -7.04 -26.47 -0.56
C GLY A 319 -7.12 -27.84 -1.23
N ASP A 320 -7.31 -27.86 -2.55
CA ASP A 320 -7.42 -29.09 -3.36
C ASP A 320 -6.19 -30.01 -3.19
N ILE A 321 -4.98 -29.42 -3.24
CA ILE A 321 -3.72 -30.14 -3.03
C ILE A 321 -3.61 -30.66 -1.58
N GLY A 322 -4.17 -29.95 -0.60
CA GLY A 322 -4.24 -30.39 0.79
C GLY A 322 -5.19 -31.56 1.01
N ILE A 323 -6.31 -31.61 0.27
CA ILE A 323 -7.31 -32.69 0.33
C ILE A 323 -6.76 -33.96 -0.33
N HIS A 324 -6.16 -33.87 -1.53
CA HIS A 324 -5.59 -35.05 -2.20
C HIS A 324 -4.45 -35.71 -1.41
N ASN A 325 -3.63 -34.96 -0.67
CA ASN A 325 -2.58 -35.54 0.17
C ASN A 325 -3.11 -36.21 1.45
N LYS A 326 -4.35 -35.91 1.89
CA LYS A 326 -4.98 -36.59 3.03
C LYS A 326 -5.60 -37.95 2.67
N GLN A 327 -5.78 -38.26 1.38
CA GLN A 327 -6.32 -39.54 0.91
C GLN A 327 -5.26 -40.65 0.74
N LEU A 328 -4.00 -40.40 1.13
CA LEU A 328 -2.85 -41.29 0.89
C LEU A 328 -2.13 -41.76 2.18
N HIS A 329 -2.81 -41.71 3.34
CA HIS A 329 -2.29 -42.18 4.62
C HIS A 329 -3.30 -43.06 5.38
#